data_AF-A0A3S1DRR5-F1
#
_entry.id   AF-A0A3S1DRR5-F1
#
_cell.length_a   1.000
_cell.length_b   1.000
_cell.length_c   1.000
_cell.angle_alpha   90.00
_cell.angle_beta   90.00
_cell.angle_gamma   90.00
#
_symmetry.space_group_name_H-M   'P 1'
#
loop_
_entity.id
_entity.type
_entity.pdbx_description
1 polymer ?
#
loop_
_entity_poly.entity_id
_entity_poly.type
_entity_poly.pdbx_seq_one_letter_code
_entity_poly.pdbx_strand_id
1 'polypeptide(L)'
;VRNIRMKGDAAKLHLALDRPPQFTGVDAAGHKGRLVIAPSPDHVERAFNPSKYGEFSPEPVMEITLPSLADPSLAPPGACVLSAVVQYAPYALREGWTAGKPQFLNAIMAQLETYAPGIGATVRHAELLTPADIEARYRMPGGHWHHGELQADQMLMSRPVSGWSGYDTPLEGLF
;
A
#
# COMPACT_ATOMS: atom_id res chain seq x y z
N VAL A 1 19.43 19.19 -5.22
CA VAL A 1 18.76 18.15 -6.04
C VAL A 1 17.40 18.67 -6.46
N ARG A 2 17.04 18.63 -7.75
CA ARG A 2 15.75 19.20 -8.25
C ARG A 2 14.84 18.19 -8.94
N ASN A 3 15.37 17.08 -9.45
CA ASN A 3 14.65 16.15 -10.35
C ASN A 3 14.61 14.71 -9.79
N ILE A 4 14.30 14.55 -8.50
CA ILE A 4 14.12 13.22 -7.93
C ILE A 4 12.66 12.81 -8.07
N ARG A 5 12.38 11.70 -8.77
CA ARG A 5 11.01 11.22 -8.91
C ARG A 5 10.60 10.51 -7.63
N MET A 6 9.52 11.02 -7.04
CA MET A 6 9.03 10.61 -5.72
C MET A 6 7.50 10.49 -5.66
N LYS A 7 6.79 10.61 -6.79
CA LYS A 7 5.33 10.44 -6.78
C LYS A 7 5.00 8.97 -6.59
N GLY A 8 4.42 8.62 -5.44
CA GLY A 8 3.97 7.27 -5.13
C GLY A 8 2.77 6.86 -5.96
N ASP A 9 2.62 5.55 -6.12
CA ASP A 9 1.47 4.91 -6.80
C ASP A 9 0.89 3.76 -5.96
N ALA A 10 1.00 3.85 -4.64
CA ALA A 10 0.51 2.82 -3.72
C ALA A 10 -0.11 3.46 -2.46
N ALA A 11 -1.17 2.85 -1.96
CA ALA A 11 -1.82 3.21 -0.71
C ALA A 11 -1.58 2.14 0.36
N LYS A 12 -1.70 2.53 1.62
CA LYS A 12 -1.63 1.64 2.78
C LYS A 12 -3.01 1.50 3.39
N LEU A 13 -3.49 0.27 3.55
CA LEU A 13 -4.73 -0.05 4.25
C LEU A 13 -4.42 -0.74 5.57
N HIS A 14 -5.11 -0.32 6.63
CA HIS A 14 -5.19 -1.02 7.90
C HIS A 14 -6.66 -1.24 8.25
N LEU A 15 -7.03 -2.49 8.55
CA LEU A 15 -8.35 -2.82 9.07
C LEU A 15 -8.20 -3.44 10.46
N ALA A 16 -9.00 -2.97 11.41
CA ALA A 16 -9.25 -3.66 12.66
C ALA A 16 -10.48 -4.56 12.45
N LEU A 17 -10.29 -5.86 12.59
CA LEU A 17 -11.31 -6.89 12.37
C LEU A 17 -11.66 -7.54 13.71
N ASP A 18 -12.94 -7.86 13.94
CA ASP A 18 -13.38 -8.53 15.17
C ASP A 18 -13.06 -10.03 15.21
N ARG A 19 -12.67 -10.61 14.08
CA ARG A 19 -12.16 -11.97 13.93
C ARG A 19 -11.21 -12.07 12.74
N PRO A 20 -10.31 -13.07 12.70
CA PRO A 20 -9.51 -13.35 11.52
C PRO A 20 -10.39 -13.58 10.28
N PRO A 21 -10.07 -12.94 9.14
CA PRO A 21 -10.76 -13.20 7.88
C PRO A 21 -10.40 -14.59 7.36
N GLN A 22 -11.27 -15.16 6.52
CA GLN A 22 -11.03 -16.45 5.88
C GLN A 22 -10.88 -16.26 4.38
N PHE A 23 -9.64 -16.31 3.89
CA PHE A 23 -9.35 -16.20 2.47
C PHE A 23 -9.62 -17.52 1.75
N THR A 24 -10.43 -17.47 0.69
CA THR A 24 -10.78 -18.62 -0.14
C THR A 24 -9.52 -19.24 -0.75
N GLY A 25 -9.39 -20.57 -0.65
CA GLY A 25 -8.25 -21.30 -1.21
C GLY A 25 -6.94 -21.18 -0.41
N VAL A 26 -6.98 -20.58 0.79
CA VAL A 26 -5.82 -20.45 1.68
C VAL A 26 -6.09 -21.22 2.97
N ASP A 27 -5.16 -22.07 3.39
CA ASP A 27 -5.26 -22.80 4.65
C ASP A 27 -4.86 -21.94 5.85
N ALA A 28 -5.09 -22.42 7.08
CA ALA A 28 -4.80 -21.66 8.29
C ALA A 28 -3.31 -21.29 8.44
N ALA A 29 -2.39 -22.10 7.89
CA ALA A 29 -0.96 -21.80 7.90
C ALA A 29 -0.61 -20.66 6.92
N GLY A 30 -1.22 -20.67 5.74
CA GLY A 30 -1.05 -19.63 4.71
C GLY A 30 -1.46 -18.24 5.17
N HIS A 31 -2.45 -18.13 6.07
CA HIS A 31 -2.88 -16.85 6.64
C HIS A 31 -1.79 -16.14 7.46
N LYS A 32 -0.77 -16.86 7.95
CA LYS A 32 0.38 -16.28 8.67
C LYS A 32 1.46 -15.75 7.73
N GLY A 33 1.36 -16.05 6.43
CA GLY A 33 2.30 -15.63 5.42
C GLY A 33 1.91 -14.28 4.78
N ARG A 34 2.54 -14.03 3.63
CA ARG A 34 2.18 -12.93 2.74
C ARG A 34 1.14 -13.42 1.74
N LEU A 35 -0.02 -12.77 1.73
CA LEU A 35 -1.11 -13.03 0.79
C LEU A 35 -1.03 -12.00 -0.34
N VAL A 36 -1.26 -12.43 -1.58
CA VAL A 36 -1.20 -11.55 -2.75
C VAL A 36 -2.45 -11.77 -3.61
N ILE A 37 -3.22 -10.71 -3.81
CA ILE A 37 -4.35 -10.70 -4.75
C ILE A 37 -3.83 -10.13 -6.07
N ALA A 38 -3.39 -11.02 -6.95
CA ALA A 38 -2.91 -10.72 -8.30
C ALA A 38 -3.20 -11.91 -9.22
N PRO A 39 -4.44 -12.06 -9.73
CA PRO A 39 -4.91 -13.29 -10.38
C PRO A 39 -4.12 -13.71 -11.62
N SER A 40 -3.58 -12.75 -12.36
CA SER A 40 -2.72 -13.00 -13.52
C SER A 40 -1.85 -11.77 -13.82
N PRO A 41 -0.74 -11.95 -14.58
CA PRO A 41 0.04 -10.82 -15.09
C PRO A 41 -0.80 -9.80 -15.86
N ASP A 42 -1.72 -10.27 -16.72
CA ASP A 42 -2.62 -9.39 -17.47
C ASP A 42 -3.55 -8.59 -16.55
N HIS A 43 -3.98 -9.17 -15.42
CA HIS A 43 -4.76 -8.42 -14.43
C HIS A 43 -3.93 -7.33 -13.78
N VAL A 44 -2.67 -7.61 -13.42
CA VAL A 44 -1.75 -6.62 -12.85
C VAL A 44 -1.54 -5.46 -13.83
N GLU A 45 -1.33 -5.75 -15.12
CA GLU A 45 -1.21 -4.72 -16.15
C GLU A 45 -2.49 -3.89 -16.32
N ARG A 46 -3.65 -4.55 -16.36
CA ARG A 46 -4.94 -3.84 -16.45
C ARG A 46 -5.18 -2.95 -15.24
N ALA A 47 -4.87 -3.43 -14.04
CA ALA A 47 -5.02 -2.66 -12.81
C ALA A 47 -4.10 -1.44 -12.76
N PHE A 48 -2.95 -1.46 -13.45
CA PHE A 48 -2.08 -0.30 -13.58
C PHE A 48 -2.61 0.79 -14.53
N ASN A 49 -3.36 0.42 -15.58
CA ASN A 49 -3.71 1.36 -16.64
C ASN A 49 -4.43 2.65 -16.17
N PRO A 50 -5.39 2.62 -15.22
CA PRO A 50 -6.03 3.84 -14.71
C PRO A 50 -5.06 4.86 -14.09
N SER A 51 -3.97 4.41 -13.44
CA SER A 51 -3.04 5.33 -12.76
C SER A 51 -2.30 6.25 -13.74
N LYS A 52 -2.13 5.81 -14.99
CA LYS A 52 -1.61 6.64 -16.09
C LYS A 52 -2.45 7.90 -16.35
N TYR A 53 -3.74 7.86 -16.01
CA TYR A 53 -4.70 8.95 -16.21
C TYR A 53 -5.09 9.64 -14.90
N GLY A 54 -4.37 9.35 -13.80
CA GLY A 54 -4.69 9.87 -12.47
C GLY A 54 -5.96 9.25 -11.88
N GLU A 55 -6.27 8.00 -12.22
CA GLU A 55 -7.38 7.22 -11.68
C GLU A 55 -6.84 6.01 -10.88
N PHE A 56 -7.65 5.39 -10.05
CA PHE A 56 -7.29 4.12 -9.38
C PHE A 56 -7.95 2.92 -10.07
N SER A 57 -7.41 1.72 -9.85
CA SER A 57 -8.04 0.49 -10.35
C SER A 57 -9.37 0.20 -9.63
N PRO A 58 -10.46 -0.12 -10.35
CA PRO A 58 -11.69 -0.65 -9.73
C PRO A 58 -11.48 -2.06 -9.15
N GLU A 59 -10.46 -2.78 -9.62
CA GLU A 59 -10.04 -4.09 -9.12
C GLU A 59 -8.57 -3.99 -8.69
N PRO A 60 -8.26 -3.45 -7.50
CA PRO A 60 -6.90 -3.19 -7.11
C PRO A 60 -6.14 -4.47 -6.76
N VAL A 61 -4.87 -4.51 -7.15
CA VAL A 61 -3.90 -5.53 -6.71
C VAL A 61 -3.44 -5.17 -5.31
N MET A 62 -3.33 -6.18 -4.44
CA MET A 62 -2.94 -5.94 -3.06
C MET A 62 -2.06 -7.04 -2.48
N GLU A 63 -1.08 -6.61 -1.69
CA GLU A 63 -0.25 -7.45 -0.84
C GLU A 63 -0.75 -7.30 0.60
N ILE A 64 -1.13 -8.40 1.23
CA ILE A 64 -1.82 -8.43 2.53
C ILE A 64 -1.01 -9.26 3.52
N THR A 65 -0.97 -8.79 4.77
CA THR A 65 -0.45 -9.51 5.93
C THR A 65 -1.44 -9.41 7.10
N LEU A 66 -1.46 -10.43 7.95
CA LEU A 66 -2.26 -10.48 9.17
C LEU A 66 -1.33 -10.54 10.39
N PRO A 67 -0.63 -9.43 10.71
CA PRO A 67 0.48 -9.45 11.67
C PRO A 67 0.06 -9.94 13.07
N SER A 68 -1.19 -9.71 13.47
CA SER A 68 -1.69 -10.16 14.77
C SER A 68 -1.78 -11.69 14.93
N LEU A 69 -1.68 -12.46 13.84
CA LEU A 69 -1.59 -13.92 13.90
C LEU A 69 -0.20 -14.42 14.30
N ALA A 70 0.83 -13.61 14.07
CA ALA A 70 2.21 -13.86 14.51
C ALA A 70 2.50 -13.20 15.87
N ASP A 71 1.97 -11.99 16.08
CA ASP A 71 2.10 -11.25 17.33
C ASP A 71 0.71 -10.88 17.90
N PRO A 72 0.18 -11.68 18.84
CA PRO A 72 -1.13 -11.43 19.44
C PRO A 72 -1.24 -10.09 20.19
N SER A 73 -0.13 -9.41 20.52
CA SER A 73 -0.19 -8.10 21.19
C SER A 73 -0.76 -6.98 20.29
N LEU A 74 -0.81 -7.20 18.98
CA LEU A 74 -1.27 -6.22 18.00
C LEU A 74 -2.81 -6.15 17.88
N ALA A 75 -3.56 -7.05 18.51
CA ALA A 75 -5.02 -7.05 18.50
C ALA A 75 -5.60 -7.57 19.82
N PRO A 76 -6.82 -7.16 20.21
CA PRO A 76 -7.54 -7.80 21.31
C PRO A 76 -7.72 -9.32 21.08
N PRO A 77 -7.92 -10.11 22.16
CA PRO A 77 -8.20 -11.53 22.02
C PRO A 77 -9.36 -11.83 21.08
N GLY A 78 -9.13 -12.70 20.10
CA GLY A 78 -10.12 -13.06 19.08
C GLY A 78 -10.21 -12.11 17.90
N ALA A 79 -9.69 -10.89 17.99
CA ALA A 79 -9.65 -9.91 16.90
C ALA A 79 -8.44 -10.12 15.97
N CYS A 80 -8.41 -9.40 14.85
CA CYS A 80 -7.31 -9.45 13.89
C CYS A 80 -7.02 -8.08 13.27
N VAL A 81 -5.75 -7.79 13.03
CA VAL A 81 -5.34 -6.65 12.21
C VAL A 81 -5.00 -7.14 10.82
N LEU A 82 -5.63 -6.55 9.80
CA LEU A 82 -5.23 -6.70 8.41
C LEU A 82 -4.41 -5.48 8.00
N SER A 83 -3.23 -5.71 7.44
CA SER A 83 -2.39 -4.65 6.86
C SER A 83 -2.10 -4.96 5.40
N ALA A 84 -2.50 -4.06 4.50
CA ALA A 84 -2.32 -4.24 3.08
C ALA A 84 -1.60 -3.06 2.43
N VAL A 85 -0.80 -3.37 1.42
CA VAL A 85 -0.33 -2.40 0.43
C VAL A 85 -1.19 -2.59 -0.81
N VAL A 86 -1.87 -1.52 -1.20
CA VAL A 86 -2.79 -1.52 -2.34
C VAL A 86 -2.12 -0.76 -3.48
N GLN A 87 -1.90 -1.47 -4.58
CA GLN A 87 -1.19 -0.91 -5.73
C GLN A 87 -2.10 -0.02 -6.57
N TYR A 88 -1.47 0.88 -7.32
CA TYR A 88 -2.07 1.76 -8.33
C TYR A 88 -3.00 2.82 -7.75
N ALA A 89 -2.51 3.47 -6.69
CA ALA A 89 -3.13 4.62 -6.06
C ALA A 89 -2.27 5.87 -6.36
N PRO A 90 -2.56 6.66 -7.40
CA PRO A 90 -1.67 7.72 -7.85
C PRO A 90 -1.59 8.86 -6.83
N TYR A 91 -0.41 9.44 -6.63
CA TYR A 91 -0.25 10.62 -5.76
C TYR A 91 -1.21 11.75 -6.11
N ALA A 92 -1.31 12.07 -7.41
CA ALA A 92 -2.24 13.07 -7.93
C ALA A 92 -3.46 12.39 -8.57
N LEU A 93 -4.45 12.06 -7.75
CA LEU A 93 -5.74 11.58 -8.22
C LEU A 93 -6.50 12.71 -8.94
N ARG A 94 -7.01 12.46 -10.15
CA ARG A 94 -7.67 13.46 -11.02
C ARG A 94 -8.87 14.13 -10.34
N GLU A 95 -9.67 13.34 -9.62
CA GLU A 95 -10.83 13.84 -8.87
C GLU A 95 -10.48 14.38 -7.47
N GLY A 96 -9.21 14.26 -7.06
CA GLY A 96 -8.73 14.62 -5.73
C GLY A 96 -9.05 13.57 -4.66
N TRP A 97 -8.08 13.32 -3.77
CA TRP A 97 -8.19 12.27 -2.76
C TRP A 97 -9.30 12.49 -1.73
N THR A 98 -9.73 13.73 -1.48
CA THR A 98 -10.88 14.00 -0.59
C THR A 98 -12.16 13.30 -1.08
N ALA A 99 -12.42 13.33 -2.39
CA ALA A 99 -13.61 12.70 -2.98
C ALA A 99 -13.37 11.24 -3.40
N GLY A 100 -12.16 10.92 -3.86
CA GLY A 100 -11.84 9.57 -4.35
C GLY A 100 -11.50 8.55 -3.26
N LYS A 101 -11.06 8.97 -2.07
CA LYS A 101 -10.67 8.03 -1.00
C LYS A 101 -11.80 7.11 -0.54
N PRO A 102 -13.06 7.57 -0.34
CA PRO A 102 -14.18 6.67 -0.07
C PRO A 102 -14.47 5.71 -1.23
N GLN A 103 -14.37 6.16 -2.48
CA GLN A 103 -14.61 5.33 -3.66
C GLN A 103 -13.55 4.24 -3.79
N PHE A 104 -12.28 4.60 -3.57
CA PHE A 104 -11.18 3.66 -3.60
C PHE A 104 -11.26 2.64 -2.46
N LEU A 105 -11.62 3.07 -1.25
CA LEU A 105 -11.88 2.16 -0.13
C LEU A 105 -13.00 1.16 -0.48
N ASN A 106 -14.07 1.59 -1.14
CA ASN A 106 -15.13 0.70 -1.60
C ASN A 106 -14.62 -0.33 -2.61
N ALA A 107 -13.78 0.07 -3.58
CA ALA A 107 -13.17 -0.85 -4.54
C ALA A 107 -12.25 -1.88 -3.85
N ILE A 108 -11.44 -1.44 -2.89
CA ILE A 108 -10.60 -2.31 -2.06
C ILE A 108 -11.45 -3.31 -1.29
N MET A 109 -12.53 -2.85 -0.64
CA MET A 109 -13.40 -3.72 0.15
C MET A 109 -14.17 -4.71 -0.72
N ALA A 110 -14.62 -4.31 -1.91
CA ALA A 110 -15.26 -5.21 -2.87
C ALA A 110 -14.30 -6.32 -3.35
N GLN A 111 -13.04 -5.96 -3.60
CA GLN A 111 -11.99 -6.94 -3.93
C GLN A 111 -11.75 -7.89 -2.75
N LEU A 112 -11.60 -7.37 -1.53
CA LEU A 112 -11.44 -8.19 -0.34
C LEU A 112 -12.63 -9.13 -0.10
N GLU A 113 -13.86 -8.68 -0.33
CA GLU A 113 -15.07 -9.48 -0.18
C GLU A 113 -15.11 -10.66 -1.17
N THR A 114 -14.52 -10.50 -2.36
CA THR A 114 -14.40 -11.57 -3.36
C THR A 114 -13.47 -12.69 -2.88
N TYR A 115 -12.35 -12.35 -2.23
CA TYR A 115 -11.36 -13.33 -1.77
C TYR A 115 -11.55 -13.78 -0.34
N ALA A 116 -12.18 -12.98 0.52
CA ALA A 116 -12.52 -13.29 1.90
C ALA A 116 -13.99 -12.92 2.19
N PRO A 117 -14.95 -13.74 1.72
CA PRO A 117 -16.37 -13.46 1.89
C PRO A 117 -16.76 -13.23 3.36
N GLY A 118 -17.56 -12.18 3.59
CA GLY A 118 -18.00 -11.74 4.91
C GLY A 118 -17.00 -10.87 5.67
N ILE A 119 -15.84 -10.52 5.10
CA ILE A 119 -14.85 -9.67 5.75
C ILE A 119 -15.42 -8.28 6.06
N GLY A 120 -16.25 -7.71 5.19
CA GLY A 120 -16.86 -6.39 5.42
C GLY A 120 -17.62 -6.30 6.75
N ALA A 121 -18.32 -7.37 7.13
CA ALA A 121 -19.07 -7.44 8.40
C ALA A 121 -18.19 -7.49 9.66
N THR A 122 -16.90 -7.82 9.50
CA THR A 122 -15.93 -7.92 10.62
C THR A 122 -15.22 -6.61 10.91
N VAL A 123 -15.28 -5.64 9.99
CA VAL A 123 -14.53 -4.39 10.10
C VAL A 123 -15.09 -3.54 11.23
N ARG A 124 -14.23 -3.23 12.21
CA ARG A 124 -14.50 -2.30 13.32
C ARG A 124 -13.89 -0.93 13.09
N HIS A 125 -12.78 -0.89 12.35
CA HIS A 125 -12.15 0.36 11.94
C HIS A 125 -11.38 0.15 10.63
N ALA A 126 -11.34 1.18 9.79
CA ALA A 126 -10.56 1.21 8.56
C ALA A 126 -9.75 2.51 8.48
N GLU A 127 -8.45 2.39 8.31
CA GLU A 127 -7.55 3.49 7.98
C GLU A 127 -6.97 3.24 6.59
N LEU A 128 -7.19 4.18 5.68
CA LEU A 128 -6.57 4.20 4.36
C LEU A 128 -5.63 5.40 4.31
N LEU A 129 -4.37 5.17 3.98
CA LEU A 129 -3.36 6.22 3.77
C LEU A 129 -2.98 6.24 2.29
N THR A 130 -3.40 7.30 1.61
CA THR A 130 -3.02 7.58 0.22
C THR A 130 -1.60 8.15 0.18
N PRO A 131 -0.94 8.24 -0.99
CA PRO A 131 0.35 8.92 -1.05
C PRO A 131 0.30 10.37 -0.54
N ALA A 132 -0.81 11.09 -0.76
CA ALA A 132 -1.01 12.43 -0.23
C ALA A 132 -1.08 12.46 1.31
N ASP A 133 -1.76 11.48 1.93
CA ASP A 133 -1.80 11.34 3.40
C ASP A 133 -0.41 11.02 3.97
N ILE A 134 0.33 10.13 3.30
CA ILE A 134 1.67 9.70 3.71
C ILE A 134 2.63 10.91 3.67
N GLU A 135 2.59 11.70 2.60
CA GLU A 135 3.37 12.94 2.51
C GLU A 135 3.02 13.91 3.64
N ALA A 136 1.74 14.16 3.87
CA ALA A 136 1.29 15.11 4.88
C ALA A 136 1.67 14.67 6.30
N ARG A 137 1.46 13.39 6.64
CA ARG A 137 1.64 12.86 8.00
C ARG A 137 3.11 12.58 8.34
N TYR A 138 3.86 12.02 7.40
CA TYR A 138 5.21 11.52 7.65
C TYR A 138 6.30 12.36 7.00
N ARG A 139 5.95 13.48 6.35
CA ARG A 139 6.91 14.36 5.63
C ARG A 139 7.70 13.60 4.58
N MET A 140 7.04 12.67 3.88
CA MET A 140 7.60 11.86 2.81
C MET A 140 7.21 12.46 1.45
N PRO A 141 8.07 13.23 0.77
CA PRO A 141 7.69 13.87 -0.49
C PRO A 141 7.20 12.86 -1.52
N GLY A 142 6.11 13.23 -2.19
CA GLY A 142 5.30 12.44 -3.12
C GLY A 142 4.67 11.17 -2.55
N GLY A 143 4.79 10.90 -1.25
CA GLY A 143 4.17 9.73 -0.59
C GLY A 143 4.71 8.39 -1.08
N HIS A 144 5.87 8.37 -1.72
CA HIS A 144 6.45 7.13 -2.25
C HIS A 144 7.11 6.35 -1.12
N TRP A 145 6.56 5.19 -0.80
CA TRP A 145 7.02 4.30 0.27
C TRP A 145 8.50 3.86 0.18
N HIS A 146 9.10 3.82 -1.02
CA HIS A 146 10.56 3.62 -1.18
C HIS A 146 11.39 4.92 -1.18
N HIS A 147 10.81 6.06 -0.82
CA HIS A 147 11.50 7.37 -0.77
C HIS A 147 12.19 7.75 -2.09
N GLY A 148 11.49 7.52 -3.21
CA GLY A 148 12.03 7.68 -4.56
C GLY A 148 11.78 6.44 -5.41
N GLU A 149 11.63 6.66 -6.72
CA GLU A 149 11.36 5.59 -7.68
C GLU A 149 12.46 4.51 -7.67
N LEU A 150 12.05 3.26 -7.92
CA LEU A 150 12.94 2.12 -8.13
C LEU A 150 13.28 1.96 -9.62
N GLN A 151 13.61 3.07 -10.29
CA GLN A 151 14.13 3.05 -11.65
C GLN A 151 15.66 2.91 -11.64
N ALA A 152 16.24 2.40 -12.73
CA ALA A 152 17.66 2.08 -12.81
C ALA A 152 18.58 3.27 -12.43
N ASP A 153 18.16 4.50 -12.72
CA ASP A 153 18.88 5.74 -12.43
C ASP A 153 18.65 6.28 -10.99
N GLN A 154 17.72 5.70 -10.22
CA GLN A 154 17.37 6.10 -8.85
C GLN A 154 17.46 4.95 -7.82
N MET A 155 18.02 3.79 -8.22
CA MET A 155 18.13 2.60 -7.38
C MET A 155 19.59 2.29 -7.03
N LEU A 156 19.80 1.48 -5.98
CA LEU A 156 21.10 0.99 -5.55
C LEU A 156 22.13 2.12 -5.31
N MET A 157 23.28 2.05 -5.98
CA MET A 157 24.40 3.00 -5.89
C MET A 157 24.07 4.45 -6.28
N SER A 158 22.90 4.70 -6.88
CA SER A 158 22.44 6.05 -7.18
C SER A 158 21.69 6.70 -6.00
N ARG A 159 21.54 5.99 -4.87
CA ARG A 159 20.82 6.47 -3.67
C ARG A 159 21.80 7.00 -2.62
N PRO A 160 21.46 8.10 -1.90
CA PRO A 160 20.25 8.91 -2.04
C PRO A 160 20.22 9.74 -3.32
N VAL A 161 21.39 10.16 -3.79
CA VAL A 161 21.64 10.75 -5.13
C VAL A 161 23.04 10.38 -5.59
N SER A 162 23.26 10.33 -6.90
CA SER A 162 24.58 10.08 -7.48
C SER A 162 25.64 11.04 -6.92
N GLY A 163 26.81 10.50 -6.60
CA GLY A 163 27.93 11.23 -5.97
C GLY A 163 27.90 11.28 -4.44
N TRP A 164 26.80 10.86 -3.80
CA TRP A 164 26.63 10.91 -2.33
C TRP A 164 26.12 9.57 -1.76
N SER A 165 26.36 8.47 -2.48
CA SER A 165 25.86 7.14 -2.13
C SER A 165 26.56 6.47 -0.96
N GLY A 166 27.63 7.08 -0.46
CA GLY A 166 28.34 6.67 0.76
C GLY A 166 27.70 7.19 2.03
N TYR A 167 26.58 7.92 1.96
CA TYR A 167 25.95 8.63 3.07
C TYR A 167 26.80 9.75 3.70
N ASP A 168 27.99 10.03 3.18
CA ASP A 168 28.61 11.33 3.39
C ASP A 168 27.84 12.34 2.54
N THR A 169 27.45 13.47 3.11
CA THR A 169 26.84 14.59 2.38
C THR A 169 27.86 15.73 2.24
N PRO A 170 27.60 16.80 1.43
CA PRO A 170 28.55 17.92 1.32
C PRO A 170 28.69 18.72 2.62
N LEU A 171 27.85 18.45 3.61
CA LEU A 171 27.86 19.12 4.91
C LEU A 171 28.49 18.19 5.94
N GLU A 172 29.53 18.68 6.60
CA GLU A 172 30.24 17.93 7.63
C GLU A 172 29.28 17.52 8.77
N GLY A 173 29.29 16.24 9.13
CA GLY A 173 28.46 15.68 10.20
C GLY A 173 27.00 15.41 9.83
N LEU A 174 26.60 15.59 8.56
CA LEU A 174 25.28 15.24 8.05
C LEU A 174 25.35 13.97 7.19
N PHE A 175 24.50 12.99 7.51
CA PHE A 175 24.42 11.66 6.90
C PHE A 175 23.02 11.31 6.40
#